data_AF-A0A8S0X6S6-F1
#
_entry.id   AF-A0A8S0X6S6-F1
#
_cell.length_a   1.000
_cell.length_b   1.000
_cell.length_c   1.000
_cell.angle_alpha   90.00
_cell.angle_beta   90.00
_cell.angle_gamma   90.00
#
_symmetry.space_group_name_H-M   'P 1'
#
loop_
_entity.id
_entity.type
_entity.pdbx_description
1 polymer ?
#
loop_
_entity_poly.entity_id
_entity_poly.type
_entity_poly.pdbx_seq_one_letter_code
_entity_poly.pdbx_strand_id
1 'polypeptide(L)' 'MRAQKLLLKTNAQGKLEGLPDLMPNQYVELILLFNEEKSPESNKKVYRKPPVELAGKIKILGDIISPAVEENEWEAYK' A
#
# COMPACT_ATOMS: atom_id res chain seq x y z
N MET A 1 -1.85 -7.45 -24.69
CA MET A 1 -0.56 -6.86 -24.23
C MET A 1 -0.60 -5.36 -24.51
N ARG A 2 -0.38 -4.49 -23.53
CA ARG A 2 -0.35 -3.02 -23.72
C ARG A 2 1.11 -2.58 -23.83
N ALA A 3 1.57 -2.28 -25.04
CA ALA A 3 2.92 -1.76 -25.25
C ALA A 3 2.96 -0.27 -24.86
N GLN A 4 3.88 0.11 -23.97
CA GLN A 4 4.19 1.51 -23.67
C GLN A 4 5.54 1.86 -24.30
N LYS A 5 5.61 3.02 -24.98
CA LYS A 5 6.83 3.55 -25.57
C LYS A 5 7.44 4.58 -24.62
N LEU A 6 8.65 4.33 -24.14
CA LEU A 6 9.43 5.28 -23.35
C LEU A 6 10.54 5.87 -24.25
N LEU A 7 10.59 7.19 -24.37
CA LEU A 7 11.65 7.89 -25.09
C LEU A 7 12.64 8.42 -24.06
N LEU A 8 13.88 7.95 -24.11
CA LEU A 8 14.95 8.32 -23.19
C LEU A 8 16.03 9.11 -23.91
N LYS A 9 16.76 9.93 -23.15
CA LYS A 9 17.88 10.74 -23.65
C LYS A 9 19.17 10.28 -22.99
N THR A 10 20.27 10.29 -23.75
CA THR A 10 21.61 10.09 -23.21
C THR A 10 22.26 11.43 -22.89
N ASN A 11 23.05 11.46 -21.83
CA ASN A 11 23.89 12.61 -21.49
C ASN A 11 25.16 12.65 -22.37
N ALA A 12 26.02 13.67 -22.16
CA ALA A 12 27.26 13.84 -22.92
C ALA A 12 28.25 12.67 -22.81
N GLN A 13 28.10 11.80 -21.81
CA GLN A 13 28.93 10.62 -21.57
C GLN A 13 28.30 9.34 -22.16
N GLY A 14 27.16 9.45 -22.85
CA GLY A 14 26.44 8.31 -23.45
C GLY A 14 25.57 7.52 -22.47
N LYS A 15 25.40 8.00 -21.23
CA LYS A 15 24.58 7.32 -20.20
C LYS A 15 23.15 7.82 -20.24
N LEU A 16 22.18 6.92 -20.06
CA LEU A 16 20.75 7.28 -20.06
C LEU A 16 20.42 8.17 -18.86
N GLU A 17 19.82 9.33 -19.10
CA GLU A 17 19.42 10.27 -18.06
C GLU A 17 18.26 9.68 -17.24
N GLY A 18 18.38 9.70 -15.90
CA GLY A 18 17.35 9.22 -14.98
C GLY A 18 17.35 7.70 -14.70
N LEU A 19 18.25 6.94 -15.33
CA LEU A 19 18.49 5.53 -15.03
C LEU A 19 19.85 5.36 -14.32
N PRO A 20 20.01 4.31 -13.51
CA PRO A 20 21.32 3.95 -12.98
C PRO A 20 22.26 3.55 -14.12
N ASP A 21 23.56 3.67 -13.86
CA ASP A 21 24.59 3.21 -14.78
C ASP A 21 24.46 1.69 -14.99
N LEU A 22 24.26 1.32 -16.25
CA LEU A 22 24.22 -0.07 -16.67
C LEU A 22 25.64 -0.49 -17.06
N MET A 23 26.08 -1.66 -16.58
CA MET A 23 27.38 -2.17 -17.01
C MET A 23 27.31 -2.67 -18.46
N PRO A 24 28.45 -2.67 -19.18
CA PRO A 24 28.50 -3.17 -20.56
C PRO A 24 28.04 -4.63 -20.67
N ASN A 25 27.36 -4.96 -21.78
CA ASN A 25 26.97 -6.32 -22.16
C ASN A 25 26.05 -7.06 -21.17
N GLN A 26 25.10 -6.34 -20.55
CA GLN A 26 24.12 -6.94 -19.64
C GLN A 26 22.70 -6.90 -20.21
N TYR A 27 21.90 -7.92 -19.87
CA TYR A 27 20.45 -7.91 -20.08
C TYR A 27 19.79 -7.21 -18.89
N VAL A 28 18.89 -6.26 -19.18
CA VAL A 28 18.20 -5.47 -18.16
C VAL A 28 16.70 -5.61 -18.36
N GLU A 29 15.99 -5.97 -17.30
CA GLU A 29 14.53 -5.99 -17.25
C GLU A 29 14.03 -4.72 -16.53
N LEU A 30 13.04 -4.06 -17.11
CA LEU A 30 12.44 -2.84 -16.56
C LEU A 30 10.97 -3.09 -16.23
N ILE A 31 10.60 -2.93 -14.96
CA ILE A 31 9.22 -3.05 -14.48
C ILE A 31 8.73 -1.65 -14.09
N LEU A 32 7.72 -1.15 -14.81
CA LEU A 32 7.08 0.13 -14.54
C LEU A 32 5.77 -0.12 -13.77
N LEU A 33 5.76 0.19 -12.48
CA LEU A 33 4.56 0.11 -11.65
C LEU A 33 3.97 1.51 -11.47
N PHE A 34 2.77 1.72 -12.00
CA PHE A 34 2.03 2.97 -11.81
C PHE A 34 1.19 2.82 -10.55
N ASN A 35 1.47 3.62 -9.52
CA ASN A 35 0.51 3.81 -8.44
C ASN A 35 -0.62 4.69 -8.98
N GLU A 36 -1.87 4.25 -8.82
CA GLU A 36 -2.99 5.16 -8.98
C GLU A 36 -2.81 6.31 -7.98
N GLU A 37 -3.00 7.56 -8.44
CA GLU A 37 -2.96 8.71 -7.55
C GLU A 37 -3.89 8.41 -6.38
N LYS A 38 -3.30 8.35 -5.18
CA LYS A 38 -4.09 8.37 -3.96
C LYS A 38 -4.79 9.71 -3.94
N SER A 39 -6.02 9.75 -4.47
CA SER A 39 -6.89 10.89 -4.26
C SER A 39 -6.93 11.14 -2.75
N PRO A 40 -6.97 12.38 -2.27
CA PRO A 40 -7.07 12.67 -0.83
C PRO A 40 -8.30 11.98 -0.18
N GLU A 41 -9.24 11.50 -0.98
CA GLU A 41 -10.38 10.67 -0.59
C GLU A 41 -10.00 9.21 -0.30
N SER A 42 -8.99 8.65 -0.97
CA SER A 42 -8.50 7.27 -0.73
C SER A 42 -7.86 7.07 0.65
N ASN A 43 -7.43 8.15 1.31
CA ASN A 43 -6.91 8.12 2.68
C ASN A 43 -7.98 8.38 3.75
N LYS A 44 -9.24 8.67 3.37
CA LYS A 44 -10.34 8.68 4.35
C LYS A 44 -10.65 7.21 4.67
N LYS A 45 -10.08 6.71 5.76
CA LYS A 45 -10.59 5.49 6.41
C LYS A 45 -12.09 5.69 6.62
N VAL A 46 -12.91 5.05 5.78
CA VAL A 46 -14.35 5.02 5.95
C VAL A 46 -14.62 4.16 7.17
N TYR A 47 -14.61 4.79 8.34
CA TYR A 47 -15.08 4.15 9.55
C TYR A 47 -16.56 3.84 9.35
N ARG A 48 -16.91 2.55 9.37
CA ARG A 48 -18.31 2.13 9.40
C ARG A 48 -18.93 2.74 10.65
N LYS A 49 -19.92 3.61 10.45
CA LYS A 49 -20.75 4.13 11.53
C LYS A 49 -22.04 3.30 11.56
N PRO A 50 -22.57 2.99 12.75
CA PRO A 50 -23.90 2.41 12.85
C PRO A 50 -24.95 3.38 12.24
N PRO A 51 -26.07 2.87 11.71
CA PRO A 51 -27.20 3.69 11.28
C PRO A 51 -27.62 4.71 12.33
N VAL A 52 -27.99 5.92 11.90
CA VAL A 52 -28.36 7.04 12.80
C VAL A 52 -29.48 6.65 13.75
N GLU A 53 -30.40 5.81 13.31
CA GLU A 53 -31.54 5.35 14.09
C GLU A 53 -31.16 4.55 15.35
N LEU A 54 -29.96 3.95 15.36
CA LEU A 54 -29.43 3.16 16.47
C LEU A 54 -28.62 4.00 17.47
N ALA A 55 -28.22 5.23 17.11
CA ALA A 55 -27.41 6.09 17.98
C ALA A 55 -28.16 6.38 19.29
N GLY A 56 -27.55 6.04 20.42
CA GLY A 56 -28.13 6.23 21.76
C GLY A 56 -29.29 5.29 22.13
N LYS A 57 -29.73 4.41 21.23
CA LYS A 57 -30.80 3.42 21.48
C LYS A 57 -30.28 2.02 21.78
N ILE A 58 -29.01 1.77 21.50
CA ILE A 58 -28.37 0.47 21.73
C ILE A 58 -27.44 0.53 22.94
N LYS A 59 -27.34 -0.59 23.65
CA LYS A 59 -26.41 -0.80 24.76
C LYS A 59 -25.47 -1.94 24.40
N ILE A 60 -24.17 -1.73 24.52
CA ILE A 60 -23.17 -2.80 24.41
C ILE A 60 -23.34 -3.69 25.64
N LEU A 61 -23.72 -4.96 25.42
CA LEU A 61 -23.91 -5.94 26.49
C LEU A 61 -22.61 -6.61 26.91
N GLY A 62 -21.60 -6.59 26.05
CA GLY A 62 -20.28 -7.18 26.26
C GLY A 62 -19.62 -7.53 24.93
N ASP A 63 -18.37 -7.96 24.99
CA ASP A 63 -17.65 -8.49 23.83
C ASP A 63 -18.05 -9.95 23.58
N ILE A 64 -18.32 -10.29 22.33
CA ILE A 64 -18.60 -11.67 21.90
C ILE A 64 -17.33 -12.45 21.55
N ILE A 65 -16.20 -11.76 21.42
CA ILE A 65 -14.89 -12.35 21.18
C ILE A 65 -14.02 -11.97 22.38
N SER A 66 -13.92 -12.89 23.32
CA SER A 66 -12.88 -12.88 24.33
C SER A 66 -11.64 -13.62 23.81
N PRO A 67 -10.42 -13.20 24.19
CA PRO A 67 -9.24 -14.01 23.98
C PRO A 67 -9.47 -15.42 24.53
N ALA A 68 -8.99 -16.44 23.81
CA ALA A 68 -9.08 -17.83 24.28
C ALA A 68 -8.13 -18.10 25.47
N VAL A 69 -7.15 -17.22 25.69
CA VAL A 69 -6.12 -17.30 26.72
C VAL A 69 -5.97 -15.95 27.42
N GLU A 70 -5.59 -15.98 28.68
CA GLU A 70 -5.38 -14.79 29.51
C GLU A 70 -4.20 -13.95 28.98
N GLU A 71 -4.19 -12.64 29.29
CA GLU A 71 -3.20 -11.68 28.74
C GLU A 71 -1.75 -12.04 29.09
N ASN A 72 -1.53 -12.66 30.24
CA ASN A 72 -0.23 -13.14 30.70
C ASN A 72 0.31 -14.35 29.89
N GLU A 73 -0.52 -14.99 29.07
CA GLU A 73 -0.15 -16.09 28.18
C GLU A 73 0.14 -15.62 26.75
N TRP A 74 0.12 -14.32 26.48
CA TRP A 74 0.38 -13.78 25.15
C TRP A 74 1.88 -13.82 24.84
N GLU A 75 2.26 -14.59 23.82
CA GLU A 75 3.65 -14.74 23.34
C GLU A 75 4.16 -13.50 22.56
N ALA A 76 3.41 -12.40 22.50
CA ALA A 76 3.70 -11.24 21.64
C ALA A 76 5.03 -10.50 21.94
N TYR A 77 5.67 -10.80 23.07
CA TYR A 77 6.95 -10.20 23.49
C TYR A 77 8.08 -11.23 23.74
N LYS A 78 7.96 -12.46 23.23
CA LYS A 78 9.11 -13.39 23.12
C LYS A 78 9.81 -13.22 21.78
#